data_AF-A0A2J0LR23-F1
#
_entry.id   AF-A0A2J0LR23-F1
#
_cell.length_a   1.000
_cell.length_b   1.000
_cell.length_c   1.000
_cell.angle_alpha   90.00
_cell.angle_beta   90.00
_cell.angle_gamma   90.00
#
_symmetry.space_group_name_H-M   'P 1'
#
loop_
_entity.id
_entity.type
_entity.pdbx_description
1 polymer ?
#
loop_
_entity_poly.entity_id
_entity_poly.type
_entity_poly.pdbx_seq_one_letter_code
_entity_poly.pdbx_strand_id
1 'polypeptide(L)' 'TQEKLSETANIDYKYMQKIEGKNPPALKIDTIEKFAKALKVNPGELLKF' A
#
# COMPACT_ATOMS: atom_id res chain seq x y z
N THR A 1 -1.99 9.41 8.12
CA THR A 1 -0.61 9.11 8.60
C THR A 1 -0.28 7.69 8.20
N GLN A 2 1.00 7.30 8.24
CA GLN A 2 1.40 5.96 7.85
C GLN A 2 0.71 4.89 8.72
N GLU A 3 0.68 5.06 10.04
CA GLU A 3 0.02 4.14 10.98
C GLU A 3 -1.46 3.90 10.62
N LYS A 4 -2.20 4.97 10.35
CA LYS A 4 -3.62 4.88 10.00
C LYS A 4 -3.87 4.15 8.68
N LEU A 5 -2.97 4.29 7.71
CA LEU A 5 -3.07 3.58 6.44
C LEU A 5 -2.73 2.09 6.64
N SER A 6 -1.71 1.77 7.43
CA SER A 6 -1.37 0.38 7.75
C SER A 6 -2.52 -0.35 8.47
N GLU A 7 -3.18 0.32 9.41
CA GLU A 7 -4.36 -0.21 10.10
C GLU A 7 -5.53 -0.41 9.13
N THR A 8 -5.85 0.61 8.32
CA THR A 8 -7.01 0.56 7.40
C THR A 8 -6.80 -0.45 6.27
N ALA A 9 -5.57 -0.60 5.78
CA ALA A 9 -5.22 -1.57 4.74
C ALA A 9 -4.96 -2.99 5.31
N ASN A 10 -4.98 -3.15 6.63
CA ASN A 10 -4.59 -4.38 7.33
C ASN A 10 -3.23 -4.91 6.83
N ILE A 11 -2.24 -4.02 6.85
CA ILE A 11 -0.87 -4.24 6.42
C ILE A 11 0.06 -3.92 7.59
N ASP A 12 1.12 -4.72 7.77
CA ASP A 12 2.13 -4.44 8.77
C ASP A 12 2.80 -3.08 8.55
N TYR A 13 2.94 -2.29 9.61
CA TYR A 13 3.50 -0.94 9.55
C TYR A 13 4.94 -0.91 9.01
N LYS A 14 5.80 -1.86 9.40
CA LYS A 14 7.19 -1.93 8.88
C LYS A 14 7.22 -2.32 7.41
N TYR A 15 6.30 -3.20 6.99
CA TYR A 15 6.16 -3.53 5.56
C TYR A 15 5.71 -2.31 4.75
N MET A 16 4.80 -1.50 5.28
CA MET A 16 4.39 -0.26 4.62
C MET A 16 5.54 0.75 4.51
N GLN A 17 6.34 0.93 5.56
CA GLN A 17 7.55 1.75 5.49
C GLN A 17 8.56 1.25 4.45
N LYS A 18 8.69 -0.06 4.26
CA LYS A 18 9.54 -0.63 3.21
C LYS A 18 9.03 -0.31 1.81
N ILE A 19 7.71 -0.35 1.60
CA ILE A 19 7.07 0.01 0.33
C ILE A 19 7.27 1.48 -0.02
N GLU A 20 7.22 2.37 0.98
CA GLU A 20 7.48 3.80 0.79
C GLU A 20 8.97 4.17 0.79
N GLY A 21 9.85 3.19 1.03
CA GLY A 21 11.30 3.37 1.08
C GLY A 21 11.96 3.46 -0.30
N LYS A 22 13.28 3.67 -0.31
CA LYS A 22 14.07 3.79 -1.55
C LYS A 22 14.20 2.50 -2.36
N ASN A 23 13.95 1.34 -1.74
CA ASN A 23 14.05 0.04 -2.37
C ASN A 23 12.82 -0.81 -2.00
N PRO A 24 11.66 -0.53 -2.61
CA PRO A 24 10.44 -1.25 -2.30
C PRO A 24 10.56 -2.71 -2.72
N PRO A 25 9.99 -3.65 -1.94
CA PRO A 25 9.90 -5.03 -2.37
C PRO A 25 8.95 -5.14 -3.58
N ALA A 26 9.03 -6.26 -4.30
CA ALA A 26 8.02 -6.60 -5.29
C ALA A 26 6.64 -6.68 -4.60
N LEU A 27 5.75 -5.76 -4.94
CA LEU A 27 4.39 -5.69 -4.44
C LEU A 27 3.54 -6.76 -5.12
N LYS A 28 2.82 -7.53 -4.31
CA LYS A 28 1.83 -8.46 -4.81
C LYS A 28 0.52 -7.70 -5.15
N ILE A 29 -0.28 -8.28 -6.03
CA ILE A 29 -1.56 -7.68 -6.48
C ILE A 29 -2.56 -7.54 -5.32
N ASP A 30 -2.57 -8.48 -4.38
CA ASP A 30 -3.40 -8.41 -3.17
C ASP A 30 -3.05 -7.21 -2.29
N THR A 31 -1.77 -6.87 -2.17
CA THR A 31 -1.31 -5.67 -1.44
C THR A 31 -1.81 -4.39 -2.12
N ILE A 32 -1.73 -4.32 -3.45
CA ILE A 32 -2.23 -3.17 -4.22
C ILE A 32 -3.74 -3.03 -4.03
N GLU A 33 -4.49 -4.14 -4.05
CA GLU A 33 -5.93 -4.14 -3.82
C GLU A 33 -6.28 -3.62 -2.41
N LYS A 34 -5.54 -4.05 -1.37
CA LYS A 34 -5.73 -3.57 0.00
C LYS A 34 -5.52 -2.07 0.12
N PHE A 35 -4.46 -1.53 -0.49
CA PHE A 35 -4.22 -0.09 -0.50
C PHE A 35 -5.31 0.67 -1.27
N ALA A 36 -5.73 0.16 -2.43
CA ALA A 36 -6.80 0.77 -3.22
C ALA A 36 -8.11 0.85 -2.41
N LYS A 37 -8.49 -0.23 -1.72
CA LYS A 37 -9.65 -0.26 -0.82
C LYS A 37 -9.51 0.74 0.34
N ALA A 38 -8.35 0.79 0.99
CA ALA A 38 -8.10 1.70 2.11
C ALA A 38 -8.14 3.18 1.70
N LEU A 39 -7.64 3.49 0.50
CA LEU A 39 -7.59 4.84 -0.06
C LEU A 39 -8.87 5.22 -0.83
N LYS A 40 -9.80 4.27 -1.03
CA LYS A 40 -11.04 4.44 -1.81
C LYS A 40 -10.78 4.89 -3.26
N VAL A 41 -9.76 4.33 -3.88
CA VAL A 41 -9.36 4.58 -5.28
C VAL A 41 -9.36 3.28 -6.07
N ASN A 42 -9.26 3.35 -7.39
CA ASN A 42 -9.09 2.15 -8.21
C ASN A 42 -7.64 1.65 -8.15
N PRO A 43 -7.38 0.33 -8.14
CA PRO A 43 -6.01 -0.22 -8.15
C PRO A 43 -5.12 0.34 -9.26
N GLY A 44 -5.69 0.58 -10.45
CA GLY A 44 -4.96 1.17 -11.58
C GLY A 44 -4.47 2.59 -11.34
N GLU A 45 -5.07 3.34 -10.41
CA GLU A 45 -4.61 4.69 -10.04
C GLU A 45 -3.31 4.66 -9.23
N LEU A 46 -3.04 3.55 -8.53
CA LEU A 46 -1.79 3.33 -7.81
C LEU A 46 -0.63 2.89 -8.73
N LEU A 47 -0.93 2.55 -9.99
CA LEU A 47 0.01 2.03 -10.98
C LEU A 47 0.19 2.99 -12.16
N LYS A 48 -0.23 4.26 -12.03
CA LYS A 48 0.04 5.28 -13.04
C LYS A 48 1.53 5.67 -12.95
N PHE A 49 2.21 5.63 -14.09
CA PHE A 49 3.62 6.04 -14.25
C PHE A 49 3.69 7.31 -15.10
#